data_AF-A0A6A5YI86-F1
#
_entry.id   AF-A0A6A5YI86-F1
#
_cell.length_a   1.000
_cell.length_b   1.000
_cell.length_c   1.000
_cell.angle_alpha   90.00
_cell.angle_beta   90.00
_cell.angle_gamma   90.00
#
_symmetry.space_group_name_H-M   'P 1'
#
loop_
_entity.id
_entity.type
_entity.pdbx_description
1 polymer ?
#
loop_
_entity_poly.entity_id
_entity_poly.type
_entity_poly.pdbx_seq_one_letter_code
_entity_poly.pdbx_strand_id
1 'polypeptide(L)'
;MEMKDIMMSIIKNPANLNLLSNYLESLFLAYTFVITAIYCVKLSILLFYQRIFFVTTGYRRISLALTLLSTTWYIAAQVANLLTCQPIDSFWHRLKPGKCFNFNAMYLGTGIVDLLIDIGILVLPIRMACKLHLPTRTRVAVAGIFALGGFVVIAQIVRLSDIYQPGAQYGESRPRLT
;
A
#
# COMPACT_ATOMS: atom_id res chain seq x y z
N MET A 1 -8.32 -27.21 -10.86
CA MET A 1 -7.56 -27.70 -9.68
C MET A 1 -7.57 -26.54 -8.69
N GLU A 2 -8.52 -26.55 -7.76
CA GLU A 2 -8.77 -25.38 -6.92
C GLU A 2 -7.74 -25.27 -5.81
N MET A 3 -7.37 -24.03 -5.45
CA MET A 3 -6.42 -23.70 -4.37
C MET A 3 -6.79 -24.35 -3.01
N LYS A 4 -8.05 -24.75 -2.83
CA LYS A 4 -8.57 -25.48 -1.67
C LYS A 4 -8.03 -26.91 -1.57
N ASP A 5 -7.90 -27.64 -2.68
CA ASP A 5 -7.44 -29.04 -2.68
C ASP A 5 -5.94 -29.14 -2.36
N ILE A 6 -5.17 -28.16 -2.83
CA ILE A 6 -3.74 -28.02 -2.51
C ILE A 6 -3.55 -27.71 -1.03
N MET A 7 -4.36 -26.81 -0.46
CA MET A 7 -4.29 -26.53 0.98
C MET A 7 -4.67 -27.76 1.84
N MET A 8 -5.65 -28.57 1.42
CA MET A 8 -6.02 -29.78 2.14
C MET A 8 -4.93 -30.87 2.10
N SER A 9 -4.16 -30.98 1.02
CA SER A 9 -3.03 -31.94 0.97
C SER A 9 -1.84 -31.50 1.83
N ILE A 10 -1.60 -30.18 1.92
CA ILE A 10 -0.51 -29.58 2.71
C ILE A 10 -0.76 -29.71 4.22
N ILE A 11 -2.00 -29.53 4.68
CA ILE A 11 -2.37 -29.65 6.11
C ILE A 11 -2.12 -31.08 6.64
N LYS A 12 -2.20 -32.09 5.78
CA LYS A 12 -2.06 -33.50 6.18
C LYS A 12 -0.62 -33.90 6.59
N ASN A 13 0.39 -33.09 6.25
CA ASN A 13 1.80 -33.40 6.53
C ASN A 13 2.46 -32.36 7.46
N PRO A 14 2.92 -32.74 8.67
CA PRO A 14 3.52 -31.82 9.63
C PRO A 14 4.82 -31.15 9.12
N ALA A 15 5.55 -31.78 8.20
CA ALA A 15 6.74 -31.17 7.58
C ALA A 15 6.39 -29.96 6.70
N ASN A 16 5.23 -30.00 6.02
CA ASN A 16 4.79 -28.93 5.13
C ASN A 16 4.19 -27.74 5.89
N LEU A 17 3.66 -27.96 7.10
CA LEU A 17 3.12 -26.90 7.95
C LEU A 17 4.22 -25.92 8.40
N ASN A 18 5.38 -26.44 8.79
CA ASN A 18 6.54 -25.61 9.18
C ASN A 18 7.12 -24.84 7.98
N LEU A 19 7.10 -25.45 6.80
CA LEU A 19 7.54 -24.81 5.56
C LEU A 19 6.59 -23.68 5.17
N LEU A 20 5.28 -23.91 5.30
CA LEU A 20 4.24 -22.91 5.05
C LEU A 20 4.32 -21.74 6.04
N SER A 21 4.51 -22.00 7.34
CA SER A 21 4.67 -20.92 8.33
C SER A 21 5.88 -20.05 8.02
N ASN A 22 7.04 -20.67 7.74
CA ASN A 22 8.27 -19.95 7.39
C ASN A 22 8.10 -19.14 6.10
N TYR A 23 7.39 -19.69 5.11
CA TYR A 23 7.09 -18.97 3.87
C TYR A 23 6.19 -17.76 4.12
N LEU A 24 5.12 -17.90 4.91
CA LEU A 24 4.21 -16.81 5.27
C LEU A 24 4.92 -15.71 6.08
N GLU A 25 5.81 -16.08 7.01
CA GLU A 25 6.65 -15.13 7.75
C GLU A 25 7.57 -14.35 6.81
N SER A 26 8.22 -15.04 5.87
CA SER A 26 9.09 -14.40 4.87
C SER A 26 8.32 -13.42 3.98
N LEU A 27 7.10 -13.78 3.56
CA LEU A 27 6.23 -12.91 2.77
C LEU A 27 5.78 -11.68 3.55
N PHE A 28 5.47 -11.84 4.84
CA PHE A 28 5.08 -10.74 5.71
C PHE A 28 6.21 -9.71 5.87
N LEU A 29 7.44 -10.19 6.11
CA LEU A 29 8.63 -9.34 6.17
C LEU A 29 8.90 -8.65 4.83
N ALA A 30 8.84 -9.39 3.73
CA ALA A 30 9.04 -8.84 2.39
C ALA A 30 8.00 -7.75 2.07
N TYR A 31 6.73 -7.98 2.40
CA TYR A 31 5.66 -7.02 2.18
C TYR A 31 5.88 -5.72 2.97
N THR A 32 6.25 -5.84 4.25
CA THR A 32 6.57 -4.71 5.14
C THR A 32 7.75 -3.90 4.58
N PHE A 33 8.78 -4.58 4.08
CA PHE A 33 9.95 -3.95 3.48
C PHE A 33 9.60 -3.20 2.19
N VAL A 34 8.79 -3.80 1.32
CA VAL A 34 8.33 -3.17 0.07
C VAL A 34 7.54 -1.89 0.34
N ILE A 35 6.60 -1.92 1.29
CA ILE A 35 5.84 -0.71 1.68
C ILE A 35 6.78 0.38 2.18
N THR A 36 7.76 0.02 3.00
CA THR A 36 8.74 0.98 3.54
C THR A 36 9.59 1.59 2.44
N ALA A 37 10.06 0.78 1.49
CA ALA A 37 10.83 1.25 0.34
C ALA A 37 10.02 2.23 -0.53
N ILE A 38 8.76 1.89 -0.82
CA ILE A 38 7.84 2.76 -1.56
C ILE A 38 7.65 4.09 -0.83
N TYR A 39 7.43 4.07 0.49
CA TYR A 39 7.30 5.28 1.30
C TYR A 39 8.57 6.16 1.25
N CYS A 40 9.75 5.56 1.36
CA CYS A 40 11.03 6.28 1.21
C CYS A 40 11.18 6.94 -0.17
N VAL A 41 10.73 6.28 -1.24
CA VAL A 41 10.71 6.88 -2.59
C VAL A 41 9.77 8.08 -2.64
N LYS A 42 8.55 7.97 -2.10
CA LYS A 42 7.60 9.10 -2.03
C LYS A 42 8.20 10.30 -1.28
N LEU A 43 8.84 10.06 -0.13
CA LEU A 43 9.54 11.09 0.64
C LEU A 43 10.69 11.73 -0.13
N SER A 44 11.51 10.93 -0.81
CA SER A 44 12.64 11.43 -1.61
C SER A 44 12.16 12.39 -2.71
N ILE A 45 11.09 12.01 -3.42
CA ILE A 45 10.47 12.86 -4.45
C ILE A 45 9.93 14.16 -3.84
N LEU A 46 9.20 14.07 -2.72
CA LEU A 46 8.67 15.24 -2.01
C LEU A 46 9.78 16.19 -1.53
N LEU A 47 10.87 15.66 -0.97
CA LEU A 47 12.03 16.45 -0.55
C LEU A 47 12.76 17.09 -1.74
N PHE A 48 12.90 16.35 -2.85
CA PHE A 48 13.43 16.88 -4.09
C PHE A 48 12.58 18.05 -4.62
N TYR A 49 11.26 17.92 -4.55
CA TYR A 49 10.30 18.97 -4.91
C TYR A 49 10.40 20.19 -3.99
N GLN A 50 10.58 20.01 -2.69
CA GLN A 50 10.80 21.12 -1.76
C GLN A 50 12.12 21.84 -2.04
N ARG A 51 13.19 21.09 -2.36
CA ARG A 51 14.51 21.66 -2.65
C ARG A 51 14.49 22.50 -3.93
N ILE A 52 13.79 22.04 -4.97
CA ILE A 52 13.78 22.71 -6.27
C ILE A 52 12.84 23.93 -6.30
N PHE A 53 11.71 23.88 -5.59
CA PHE A 53 10.71 24.97 -5.55
C PHE A 53 10.73 25.76 -4.23
N PHE A 54 11.92 25.91 -3.63
CA PHE A 54 12.13 26.56 -2.35
C PHE A 54 11.56 28.00 -2.26
N VAL A 55 11.37 28.67 -3.40
CA VAL A 55 11.03 30.10 -3.51
C VAL A 55 9.55 30.41 -3.19
N THR A 56 8.63 29.42 -3.22
CA THR A 56 7.18 29.72 -3.08
C THR A 56 6.60 29.18 -1.76
N THR A 57 6.27 30.07 -0.82
CA THR A 57 5.82 29.69 0.54
C THR A 57 4.53 28.87 0.56
N GLY A 58 3.60 29.09 -0.40
CA GLY A 58 2.38 28.30 -0.54
C GLY A 58 2.64 26.85 -0.95
N TYR A 59 3.62 26.63 -1.83
CA TYR A 59 4.00 25.30 -2.30
C TYR A 59 4.61 24.46 -1.19
N ARG A 60 5.44 25.07 -0.34
CA ARG A 60 6.03 24.41 0.83
C ARG A 60 4.97 23.89 1.78
N ARG A 61 3.88 24.63 2.01
CA ARG A 61 2.77 24.18 2.86
C ARG A 61 2.03 22.97 2.26
N ILE A 62 1.74 23.00 0.96
CA ILE A 62 1.05 21.89 0.29
C ILE A 62 1.93 20.63 0.27
N SER A 63 3.22 20.78 -0.06
CA SER A 63 4.16 19.67 -0.03
C SER A 63 4.30 19.09 1.37
N LEU A 64 4.42 19.93 2.40
CA LEU A 64 4.46 19.47 3.79
C LEU A 64 3.17 18.74 4.18
N ALA A 65 2.01 19.24 3.77
CA ALA A 65 0.72 18.57 4.01
C ALA A 65 0.66 17.19 3.36
N LEU A 66 1.14 17.04 2.12
CA LEU A 66 1.24 15.73 1.45
C LEU A 66 2.24 14.79 2.13
N THR A 67 3.38 15.32 2.58
CA THR A 67 4.34 14.52 3.37
C THR A 67 3.68 14.00 4.65
N LEU A 68 3.04 14.87 5.42
CA LEU A 68 2.34 14.48 6.65
C LEU A 68 1.24 13.45 6.35
N LEU A 69 0.42 13.67 5.33
CA LEU A 69 -0.63 12.73 4.93
C LEU A 69 -0.05 11.36 4.56
N SER A 70 1.03 11.33 3.77
CA SER A 70 1.72 10.10 3.39
C SER A 70 2.37 9.40 4.60
N THR A 71 2.91 10.14 5.56
CA THR A 71 3.48 9.57 6.79
C THR A 71 2.39 8.97 7.68
N THR A 72 1.29 9.70 7.89
CA THR A 72 0.15 9.20 8.66
C THR A 72 -0.42 7.95 8.02
N TRP A 73 -0.54 7.95 6.69
CA TRP A 73 -0.97 6.81 5.91
C TRP A 73 -0.06 5.57 6.13
N TYR A 74 1.25 5.75 5.99
CA TYR A 74 2.24 4.68 6.21
C TYR A 74 2.15 4.10 7.62
N ILE A 75 2.06 4.95 8.65
CA ILE A 75 1.94 4.50 10.05
C ILE A 75 0.65 3.70 10.23
N ALA A 76 -0.48 4.20 9.71
CA ALA A 76 -1.76 3.51 9.79
C ALA A 76 -1.73 2.14 9.11
N ALA A 77 -1.12 2.04 7.92
CA ALA A 77 -0.97 0.79 7.20
C ALA A 77 -0.12 -0.23 7.98
N GLN A 78 0.97 0.19 8.61
CA GLN A 78 1.81 -0.69 9.43
C GLN A 78 1.09 -1.18 10.68
N VAL A 79 0.38 -0.28 11.38
CA VAL A 79 -0.44 -0.66 12.53
C VAL A 79 -1.54 -1.65 12.13
N ALA A 80 -2.20 -1.41 11.00
CA ALA A 80 -3.24 -2.29 10.48
C ALA A 80 -2.66 -3.67 10.07
N ASN A 81 -1.45 -3.69 9.51
CA ASN A 81 -0.74 -4.94 9.19
C ASN A 81 -0.43 -5.75 10.47
N LEU A 82 0.00 -5.09 11.54
CA LEU A 82 0.24 -5.72 12.84
C LEU A 82 -1.06 -6.19 13.54
N LEU A 83 -2.18 -5.51 13.29
CA LEU A 83 -3.49 -5.82 13.89
C LEU A 83 -4.38 -6.71 13.00
N THR A 84 -3.87 -7.15 11.84
CA THR A 84 -4.64 -7.98 10.90
C THR A 84 -5.16 -9.28 11.53
N CYS A 85 -4.41 -9.85 12.47
CA CYS A 85 -4.85 -10.97 13.31
C CYS A 85 -4.49 -10.72 14.78
N GLN A 86 -5.41 -11.06 15.69
CA GLN A 86 -5.14 -11.11 17.12
C GLN A 86 -5.30 -12.56 17.64
N PRO A 87 -4.23 -13.20 18.13
CA PRO A 87 -2.82 -12.78 18.09
C PRO A 87 -2.21 -12.88 16.67
N ILE A 88 -1.18 -12.09 16.37
CA ILE A 88 -0.44 -12.11 15.09
C ILE A 88 0.07 -13.52 14.76
N ASP A 89 0.38 -14.30 15.80
CA ASP A 89 0.74 -15.72 15.76
C ASP A 89 -0.25 -16.63 15.02
N SER A 90 -1.53 -16.26 15.01
CA SER A 90 -2.56 -17.01 14.28
C SER A 90 -2.51 -16.79 12.76
N PHE A 91 -1.77 -15.78 12.28
CA PHE A 91 -1.60 -15.54 10.85
C PHE A 91 -0.79 -16.65 10.18
N TRP A 92 0.35 -17.04 10.77
CA TRP A 92 1.22 -18.12 10.28
C TRP A 92 0.82 -19.50 10.82
N HIS A 93 0.24 -19.59 12.02
CA HIS A 93 -0.33 -20.83 12.54
C HIS A 93 -1.86 -20.86 12.42
N ARG A 94 -2.34 -21.27 11.23
CA ARG A 94 -3.78 -21.42 10.91
C ARG A 94 -4.58 -22.33 11.85
N LEU A 95 -3.90 -23.17 12.65
CA LEU A 95 -4.50 -24.09 13.61
C LEU A 95 -4.73 -23.47 15.00
N LYS A 96 -4.18 -22.28 15.29
CA LYS A 96 -4.43 -21.57 16.56
C LYS A 96 -5.74 -20.79 16.48
N PRO A 97 -6.58 -20.83 17.54
CA PRO A 97 -7.79 -20.01 17.59
C PRO A 97 -7.40 -18.52 17.71
N GLY A 98 -7.75 -17.74 16.70
CA GLY A 98 -7.49 -16.29 16.65
C GLY A 98 -8.57 -15.56 15.84
N LYS A 99 -8.77 -14.28 16.12
CA LYS A 99 -9.66 -13.42 15.33
C LYS A 99 -8.81 -12.69 14.30
N CYS A 100 -8.99 -13.06 13.04
CA CYS A 100 -8.41 -12.33 11.90
C CYS A 100 -9.49 -11.47 11.25
N PHE A 101 -9.13 -10.24 10.90
CA PHE A 101 -9.99 -9.36 10.11
C PHE A 101 -9.92 -9.72 8.62
N ASN A 102 -10.93 -9.25 7.86
CA ASN A 102 -10.96 -9.44 6.42
C ASN A 102 -9.77 -8.73 5.75
N PHE A 103 -8.72 -9.49 5.44
CA PHE A 103 -7.51 -8.97 4.78
C PHE A 103 -7.85 -8.26 3.47
N ASN A 104 -8.76 -8.83 2.67
CA ASN A 104 -9.16 -8.24 1.39
C ASN A 104 -9.77 -6.84 1.53
N ALA A 105 -10.61 -6.67 2.55
CA ALA A 105 -11.30 -5.43 2.85
C ALA A 105 -10.32 -4.32 3.24
N MET A 106 -9.41 -4.66 4.15
CA MET A 106 -8.38 -3.76 4.60
C MET A 106 -7.41 -3.41 3.48
N TYR A 107 -7.03 -4.40 2.67
CA TYR A 107 -6.15 -4.23 1.52
C TYR A 107 -6.74 -3.32 0.44
N LEU A 108 -8.01 -3.50 0.09
CA LEU A 108 -8.72 -2.64 -0.85
C LEU A 108 -8.82 -1.20 -0.33
N GLY A 109 -9.29 -1.02 0.91
CA GLY A 109 -9.40 0.31 1.50
C GLY A 109 -8.06 1.02 1.56
N THR A 110 -7.00 0.29 1.90
CA THR A 110 -5.64 0.84 1.96
C THR A 110 -5.05 1.15 0.59
N GLY A 111 -5.24 0.29 -0.41
CA GLY A 111 -4.82 0.57 -1.77
C GLY A 111 -5.46 1.83 -2.35
N ILE A 112 -6.74 2.06 -2.08
CA ILE A 112 -7.46 3.24 -2.59
C ILE A 112 -6.90 4.54 -2.01
N VAL A 113 -6.64 4.60 -0.70
CA VAL A 113 -6.11 5.82 -0.08
C VAL A 113 -4.68 6.08 -0.54
N ASP A 114 -3.85 5.05 -0.66
CA ASP A 114 -2.47 5.20 -1.17
C ASP A 114 -2.46 5.74 -2.61
N LEU A 115 -3.38 5.24 -3.46
CA LEU A 115 -3.56 5.70 -4.83
C LEU A 115 -3.95 7.18 -4.90
N LEU A 116 -4.84 7.65 -4.02
CA LEU A 116 -5.22 9.06 -3.96
C LEU A 116 -4.05 9.96 -3.56
N ILE A 117 -3.19 9.52 -2.64
CA ILE A 117 -1.99 10.24 -2.24
C ILE A 117 -1.01 10.34 -3.42
N ASP A 118 -0.84 9.27 -4.19
CA ASP A 118 0.04 9.26 -5.38
C ASP A 118 -0.43 10.22 -6.46
N ILE A 119 -1.74 10.26 -6.73
CA ILE A 119 -2.33 11.25 -7.63
C ILE A 119 -2.07 12.67 -7.11
N GLY A 120 -2.23 12.90 -5.80
CA GLY A 120 -1.93 14.20 -5.19
C GLY A 120 -0.47 14.65 -5.39
N ILE A 121 0.48 13.74 -5.21
CA ILE A 121 1.91 13.99 -5.43
C ILE A 121 2.20 14.26 -6.91
N LEU A 122 1.54 13.55 -7.83
CA LEU A 122 1.68 13.73 -9.29
C LEU A 122 1.13 15.07 -9.80
N VAL A 123 0.03 15.54 -9.23
CA VAL A 123 -0.60 16.83 -9.65
C VAL A 123 0.23 18.03 -9.19
N LEU A 124 0.96 17.89 -8.09
CA LEU A 124 1.80 18.94 -7.50
C LEU A 124 2.79 19.58 -8.51
N PRO A 125 3.64 18.83 -9.22
CA PRO A 125 4.57 19.40 -10.20
C PRO A 125 3.87 19.94 -11.47
N ILE A 126 2.72 19.38 -11.88
CA ILE A 126 1.99 19.81 -13.09
C ILE A 126 1.48 21.24 -12.92
N ARG A 127 0.85 21.52 -11.78
CA ARG A 127 0.37 22.87 -11.43
C ARG A 127 1.50 23.90 -11.49
N MET A 128 2.70 23.49 -11.10
CA MET A 128 3.88 24.35 -11.09
C MET A 128 4.50 24.52 -12.49
N ALA A 129 4.59 23.43 -13.25
CA ALA A 129 5.08 23.44 -14.63
C ALA A 129 4.25 24.36 -15.53
N CYS A 130 2.94 24.48 -15.29
CA CYS A 130 2.08 25.42 -16.01
C CYS A 130 2.28 26.90 -15.60
N LYS A 131 2.83 27.18 -14.41
CA LYS A 131 2.97 28.56 -13.89
C LYS A 131 4.37 29.14 -14.01
N LEU A 132 5.42 28.34 -14.19
CA LEU A 132 6.80 28.83 -14.13
C LEU A 132 7.66 28.27 -15.27
N HIS A 133 8.36 29.15 -15.99
CA HIS A 133 9.36 28.81 -17.02
C HIS A 133 10.57 28.09 -16.37
N LEU A 134 10.45 26.77 -16.22
CA LEU A 134 11.51 25.92 -15.66
C LEU A 134 12.60 25.63 -16.71
N PRO A 135 13.88 25.53 -16.30
CA PRO A 135 14.95 25.10 -17.19
C PRO A 135 14.70 23.68 -17.72
N THR A 136 15.10 23.42 -18.96
CA THR A 136 14.80 22.19 -19.72
C THR A 136 15.23 20.90 -19.02
N ARG A 137 16.35 20.92 -18.27
CA ARG A 137 16.82 19.77 -17.48
C ARG A 137 15.82 19.35 -16.39
N THR A 138 15.22 20.32 -15.71
CA THR A 138 14.19 20.07 -14.70
C THR A 138 12.90 19.57 -15.33
N ARG A 139 12.54 20.11 -16.50
CA ARG A 139 11.35 19.71 -17.25
C ARG A 139 11.38 18.22 -17.61
N VAL A 140 12.55 17.71 -18.02
CA VAL A 140 12.74 16.29 -18.36
C VAL A 140 12.62 15.40 -17.12
N ALA A 141 13.23 15.78 -16.00
CA ALA A 141 13.12 15.01 -14.75
C ALA A 141 11.67 14.92 -14.25
N VAL A 142 10.94 16.04 -14.29
CA VAL A 142 9.51 16.09 -13.92
C VAL A 142 8.66 15.23 -14.87
N ALA A 143 8.93 15.29 -16.18
CA ALA A 143 8.23 14.46 -17.16
C ALA A 143 8.47 12.95 -16.92
N GLY A 144 9.71 12.56 -16.57
CA GLY A 144 10.03 11.18 -16.21
C GLY A 144 9.28 10.70 -14.97
N ILE A 145 9.24 11.50 -13.91
CA ILE A 145 8.49 11.16 -12.68
C ILE A 145 6.99 11.09 -12.97
N PHE A 146 6.47 11.97 -13.83
CA PHE A 146 5.06 11.94 -14.23
C PHE A 146 4.71 10.67 -15.01
N ALA A 147 5.56 10.25 -15.96
CA ALA A 147 5.38 9.02 -16.71
C ALA A 147 5.43 7.79 -15.79
N LEU A 148 6.42 7.73 -14.90
CA LEU A 148 6.55 6.63 -13.93
C LEU A 148 5.36 6.58 -12.98
N GLY A 149 4.93 7.72 -12.42
CA GLY A 149 3.78 7.75 -11.53
C GLY A 149 2.47 7.43 -12.24
N GLY A 150 2.27 7.89 -13.47
CA GLY A 150 1.10 7.53 -14.29
C GLY A 150 1.02 6.02 -14.54
N PHE A 151 2.16 5.39 -14.84
CA PHE A 151 2.23 3.93 -14.98
C PHE A 151 1.86 3.20 -13.68
N VAL A 152 2.40 3.65 -12.54
CA VAL A 152 2.07 3.07 -11.23
C VAL A 152 0.58 3.20 -10.90
N VAL A 153 -0.05 4.34 -11.20
CA VAL A 153 -1.49 4.55 -10.99
C VAL A 153 -2.32 3.57 -11.82
N ILE A 154 -1.97 3.36 -13.09
CA ILE A 154 -2.67 2.39 -13.95
C ILE A 154 -2.53 0.97 -13.39
N ALA A 155 -1.31 0.57 -13.00
CA ALA A 155 -1.05 -0.73 -12.41
C ALA A 155 -1.85 -0.96 -11.11
N GLN A 156 -1.96 0.06 -10.27
CA GLN A 156 -2.77 0.01 -9.05
C GLN A 156 -4.27 -0.16 -9.34
N ILE A 157 -4.80 0.51 -10.36
CA ILE A 157 -6.21 0.37 -10.76
C ILE A 157 -6.49 -1.05 -11.25
N VAL A 158 -5.64 -1.60 -12.13
CA VAL A 158 -5.79 -2.99 -12.63
C VAL A 158 -5.76 -3.98 -11.47
N ARG A 159 -4.80 -3.80 -10.55
CA ARG A 159 -4.71 -4.63 -9.35
C ARG A 159 -5.95 -4.52 -8.47
N LEU A 160 -6.47 -3.32 -8.27
CA LEU A 160 -7.70 -3.11 -7.50
C LEU A 160 -8.89 -3.78 -8.18
N SER A 161 -9.00 -3.76 -9.51
CA SER A 161 -10.08 -4.45 -10.23
C SER A 161 -10.04 -5.96 -10.09
N ASP A 162 -8.84 -6.57 -10.05
CA ASP A 162 -8.71 -8.02 -9.84
C ASP A 162 -9.15 -8.44 -8.43
N ILE A 163 -8.92 -7.56 -7.45
CA ILE A 163 -9.23 -7.80 -6.04
C ILE A 163 -10.70 -7.44 -5.73
N TYR A 164 -11.29 -6.55 -6.51
CA TYR A 164 -12.67 -6.12 -6.38
C TYR A 164 -13.61 -7.22 -6.87
N GLN A 165 -14.13 -8.03 -5.95
CA GLN A 165 -15.25 -8.93 -6.20
C GLN A 165 -16.58 -8.18 -5.95
N PRO A 166 -17.31 -7.74 -6.98
CA PRO A 166 -18.61 -7.10 -6.81
C PRO A 166 -19.62 -8.10 -6.26
N GLY A 167 -20.02 -7.94 -5.00
CA GLY A 167 -21.05 -8.78 -4.35
C GLY A 167 -20.69 -9.36 -2.99
N ALA A 168 -19.44 -9.22 -2.51
CA ALA A 168 -19.14 -9.53 -1.11
C ALA A 168 -19.77 -8.44 -0.22
N GLN A 169 -20.76 -8.80 0.60
CA GLN A 169 -21.35 -7.90 1.60
C GLN A 169 -20.25 -7.42 2.57
N TYR A 170 -19.89 -6.14 2.51
CA TYR A 170 -18.97 -5.46 3.46
C TYR A 170 -19.67 -5.05 4.76
N GLY A 171 -20.59 -5.90 5.20
CA GLY A 171 -21.46 -5.68 6.34
C GLY A 171 -22.34 -6.88 6.51
N GLU A 172 -21.82 -7.95 7.11
CA GLU A 172 -22.67 -8.86 7.85
C GLU A 172 -22.00 -9.16 9.19
N SER A 173 -22.73 -8.80 10.23
CA SER A 173 -22.41 -8.90 11.64
C SER A 173 -22.11 -10.36 12.03
N ARG A 174 -21.19 -10.54 12.98
CA ARG A 174 -20.86 -11.82 13.62
C ARG A 174 -22.11 -12.71 13.81
N PRO A 175 -22.09 -14.01 13.48
CA PRO A 175 -22.88 -14.95 14.26
C PRO A 175 -22.27 -15.01 15.66
N ARG A 176 -23.00 -14.48 16.65
CA ARG A 176 -22.80 -14.82 18.06
C ARG A 176 -23.00 -16.33 18.17
N LEU A 177 -21.92 -17.05 18.43
CA LEU A 177 -21.99 -18.42 18.92
C LEU A 177 -22.56 -18.35 20.35
N THR A 178 -23.85 -18.65 20.47
CA THR A 178 -24.44 -19.25 21.68
C THR A 178 -23.88 -20.64 21.90
#